data_AF-A0A7S1BGS0-F1
#
_entry.id   AF-A0A7S1BGS0-F1
#
_cell.length_a   1.000
_cell.length_b   1.000
_cell.length_c   1.000
_cell.angle_alpha   90.00
_cell.angle_beta   90.00
_cell.angle_gamma   90.00
#
_symmetry.space_group_name_H-M   'P 1'
#
loop_
_entity.id
_entity.type
_entity.pdbx_description
1 polymer ?
#
loop_
_entity_poly.entity_id
_entity_poly.type
_entity_poly.pdbx_seq_one_letter_code
_entity_poly.pdbx_strand_id
1 'polypeptide(L)'
;MEVEEKRGEGGEGNSDRSIERPQGLILRDYAEAEIRHGRVAMLAAVIWPLEEILDRFFLDPSVTSSTTILYGGTTLPYLPLLMTFCLLNLGYLDIYSQAVKDMDAGEAFVPGDCFWDPLSILVGAPHDAAFEARKKEVTNGRAAMVAVFAFSLQEGITHIPIVDLPWNTPLFVPAFEIPAVREVLDCAGGGICG
;
A
#
# COMPACT_ATOMS: atom_id res chain seq x y z
N MET A 1 -28.26 -12.96 -53.68
CA MET A 1 -29.39 -12.22 -53.12
C MET A 1 -29.19 -12.11 -51.62
N GLU A 2 -28.05 -11.57 -51.19
CA GLU A 2 -27.72 -10.13 -51.16
C GLU A 2 -28.59 -9.40 -50.14
N VAL A 3 -28.00 -9.12 -48.99
CA VAL A 3 -28.21 -7.83 -48.35
C VAL A 3 -26.82 -7.21 -48.26
N GLU A 4 -26.62 -6.23 -49.13
CA GLU A 4 -25.39 -5.49 -49.36
C GLU A 4 -24.90 -4.72 -48.12
N GLU A 5 -23.57 -4.73 -48.03
CA GLU A 5 -22.70 -3.61 -47.70
C GLU A 5 -23.34 -2.21 -47.86
N LYS A 6 -23.36 -1.44 -46.78
CA LYS A 6 -23.27 0.01 -46.86
C LYS A 6 -21.99 0.47 -46.18
N ARG A 7 -20.95 0.59 -47.00
CA ARG A 7 -19.77 1.39 -46.73
C ARG A 7 -20.06 2.84 -47.16
N GLY A 8 -19.75 3.77 -46.27
CA GLY A 8 -19.50 5.17 -46.60
C GLY A 8 -20.55 6.14 -46.09
N GLU A 9 -20.20 6.91 -45.07
CA GLU A 9 -19.86 8.32 -45.26
C GLU A 9 -19.15 8.85 -44.01
N GLY A 10 -18.01 9.52 -44.24
CA GLY A 10 -17.28 10.22 -43.21
C GLY A 10 -18.05 11.46 -42.78
N GLY A 11 -18.19 11.63 -41.47
CA GLY A 11 -18.54 12.88 -40.83
C GLY A 11 -17.45 13.23 -39.83
N GLU A 12 -16.59 14.18 -40.19
CA GLU A 12 -15.83 14.96 -39.21
C GLU A 12 -16.81 15.62 -38.24
N GLY A 13 -16.48 15.58 -36.95
CA GLY A 13 -17.19 16.32 -35.92
C GLY A 13 -17.92 15.45 -34.91
N ASN A 14 -17.17 14.76 -34.03
CA ASN A 14 -17.63 14.55 -32.66
C ASN A 14 -16.47 14.21 -31.71
N SER A 15 -15.67 15.22 -31.36
CA SER A 15 -14.58 15.08 -30.39
C SER A 15 -15.02 15.07 -28.92
N ASP A 16 -16.31 15.00 -28.60
CA ASP A 16 -16.80 14.99 -27.21
C ASP A 16 -18.08 14.14 -27.01
N ARG A 17 -18.14 12.95 -27.62
CA ARG A 17 -18.97 11.88 -27.02
C ARG A 17 -18.18 11.27 -25.89
N SER A 18 -18.44 11.72 -24.67
CA SER A 18 -18.30 10.88 -23.49
C SER A 18 -18.99 9.56 -23.80
N ILE A 19 -18.22 8.55 -24.23
CA ILE A 19 -18.73 7.21 -24.47
C ILE A 19 -19.37 6.78 -23.15
N GLU A 20 -20.69 6.65 -23.13
CA GLU A 20 -21.44 6.14 -21.99
C GLU A 20 -20.98 4.69 -21.80
N ARG A 21 -19.92 4.52 -20.99
CA ARG A 21 -19.34 3.21 -20.73
C ARG A 21 -20.45 2.37 -20.07
N PRO A 22 -20.73 1.16 -20.56
CA PRO A 22 -21.76 0.32 -19.96
C PRO A 22 -21.43 0.13 -18.48
N GLN A 23 -22.45 0.16 -17.60
CA GLN A 23 -22.23 0.21 -16.15
C GLN A 23 -21.38 -0.97 -15.65
N GLY A 24 -21.44 -2.13 -16.32
CA GLY A 24 -20.63 -3.31 -16.00
C GLY A 24 -19.12 -3.12 -16.18
N LEU A 25 -18.68 -2.33 -17.19
CA LEU A 25 -17.26 -2.03 -17.36
C LEU A 25 -16.75 -1.11 -16.25
N ILE A 26 -17.56 -0.12 -15.87
CA ILE A 26 -17.22 0.84 -14.81
C ILE A 26 -17.01 0.13 -13.47
N LEU A 27 -17.91 -0.81 -13.11
CA LEU A 27 -17.79 -1.58 -11.87
C LEU A 27 -16.54 -2.47 -11.85
N ARG A 28 -16.15 -3.02 -13.00
CA ARG A 28 -14.93 -3.82 -13.14
C ARG A 28 -13.68 -2.97 -12.91
N ASP A 29 -13.62 -1.79 -13.53
CA ASP A 29 -12.51 -0.86 -13.39
C ASP A 29 -12.33 -0.42 -11.93
N TYR A 30 -13.44 -0.17 -11.20
CA TYR A 30 -13.39 0.15 -9.77
C TYR A 30 -12.94 -1.03 -8.90
N ALA A 31 -13.38 -2.25 -9.20
CA ALA A 31 -12.94 -3.43 -8.46
C ALA A 31 -11.44 -3.68 -8.61
N GLU A 32 -10.91 -3.48 -9.82
CA GLU A 32 -9.47 -3.58 -10.07
C GLU A 32 -8.68 -2.48 -9.35
N ALA A 33 -9.18 -1.24 -9.41
CA ALA A 33 -8.59 -0.12 -8.70
C ALA A 33 -8.53 -0.39 -7.19
N GLU A 34 -9.61 -0.90 -6.60
CA GLU A 34 -9.66 -1.24 -5.16
C GLU A 34 -8.58 -2.26 -4.78
N ILE A 35 -8.43 -3.33 -5.55
CA ILE A 35 -7.44 -4.38 -5.27
C ILE A 35 -6.02 -3.80 -5.37
N ARG A 36 -5.74 -2.97 -6.40
CA ARG A 36 -4.42 -2.33 -6.56
C ARG A 36 -4.09 -1.42 -5.38
N HIS A 37 -5.03 -0.56 -4.98
CA HIS A 37 -4.84 0.34 -3.83
C HIS A 37 -4.72 -0.44 -2.51
N GLY A 38 -5.51 -1.50 -2.34
CA GLY A 38 -5.44 -2.38 -1.17
C GLY A 38 -4.06 -3.04 -1.00
N ARG A 39 -3.47 -3.57 -2.09
CA ARG A 39 -2.12 -4.17 -2.04
C ARG A 39 -1.04 -3.15 -1.68
N VAL A 40 -1.07 -1.97 -2.30
CA VAL A 40 -0.12 -0.89 -2.01
C VAL A 40 -0.29 -0.38 -0.57
N ALA A 41 -1.54 -0.26 -0.09
CA ALA A 41 -1.83 0.14 1.28
C ALA A 41 -1.35 -0.89 2.31
N MET A 42 -1.50 -2.20 2.04
CA MET A 42 -0.97 -3.25 2.91
C MET A 42 0.55 -3.17 3.05
N LEU A 43 1.27 -2.88 1.96
CA LEU A 43 2.73 -2.67 2.02
C LEU A 43 3.07 -1.39 2.78
N ALA A 44 2.38 -0.28 2.48
CA ALA A 44 2.63 1.00 3.13
C ALA A 44 2.38 0.94 4.65
N ALA A 45 1.34 0.24 5.11
CA ALA A 45 1.03 0.08 6.52
C ALA A 45 2.14 -0.66 7.30
N VAL A 46 2.93 -1.51 6.64
CA VAL A 46 4.07 -2.21 7.23
C VAL A 46 5.36 -1.40 7.11
N ILE A 47 5.58 -0.77 5.96
CA ILE A 47 6.80 0.00 5.68
C ILE A 47 6.88 1.23 6.58
N TRP A 48 5.76 1.90 6.86
CA TRP A 48 5.74 3.12 7.68
C TRP A 48 6.38 2.96 9.07
N PRO A 49 5.91 2.05 9.96
CA PRO A 49 6.57 1.84 11.25
C PRO A 49 7.97 1.22 11.10
N LEU A 50 8.22 0.45 10.04
CA LEU A 50 9.53 -0.16 9.80
C LEU A 50 10.60 0.90 9.50
N GLU A 51 10.25 1.93 8.73
CA GLU A 51 11.13 3.06 8.43
C GLU A 51 11.48 3.84 9.72
N GLU A 52 10.49 4.11 10.56
CA GLU A 52 10.71 4.77 11.86
C GLU A 52 11.63 3.96 12.79
N ILE A 53 11.52 2.62 12.78
CA ILE A 53 12.42 1.73 13.55
C ILE A 53 13.82 1.73 12.94
N LEU A 54 13.94 1.71 11.62
CA LEU A 54 15.21 1.71 10.92
C LEU A 54 15.97 3.03 11.18
N ASP A 55 15.27 4.16 11.18
CA ASP A 55 15.85 5.47 11.47
C ASP A 55 16.40 5.56 12.90
N ARG A 56 15.74 4.94 13.89
CA ARG A 56 16.29 4.82 15.26
C ARG A 56 17.56 3.99 15.33
N PHE A 57 17.73 3.01 14.44
CA PHE A 57 18.90 2.14 14.42
C PHE A 57 20.09 2.77 13.71
N PHE A 58 19.85 3.53 12.64
CA PHE A 58 20.91 4.09 11.79
C PHE A 58 21.29 5.55 12.10
N LEU A 59 20.43 6.34 12.77
CA LEU A 59 20.66 7.76 13.04
C LEU A 59 20.80 8.06 14.54
N ASP A 60 21.60 9.08 14.87
CA ASP A 60 21.77 9.56 16.25
C ASP A 60 20.43 10.10 16.82
N PRO A 61 20.07 9.75 18.07
CA PRO A 61 18.75 10.03 18.66
C PRO A 61 18.41 11.54 18.82
N SER A 62 19.39 12.43 18.64
CA SER A 62 19.21 13.88 18.71
C SER A 62 18.55 14.49 17.47
N VAL A 63 18.56 13.77 16.33
CA VAL A 63 17.95 14.22 15.06
C VAL A 63 16.63 13.47 14.79
N THR A 64 16.51 12.23 15.24
CA THR A 64 15.37 11.33 14.99
C THR A 64 14.05 11.80 15.63
N SER A 65 14.11 12.62 16.68
CA SER A 65 12.91 13.04 17.44
C SER A 65 11.98 14.00 16.68
N SER A 66 12.42 14.56 15.55
CA SER A 66 11.67 15.59 14.79
C SER A 66 11.50 15.27 13.31
N THR A 67 11.97 14.10 12.85
CA THR A 67 12.00 13.75 11.43
C THR A 67 10.99 12.65 11.15
N THR A 68 9.85 13.03 10.58
CA THR A 68 8.84 12.08 10.11
C THR A 68 8.76 12.09 8.58
N ILE A 69 8.15 11.06 7.98
CA ILE A 69 8.03 10.88 6.52
C ILE A 69 7.36 12.11 5.88
N LEU A 70 6.40 12.75 6.56
CA LEU A 70 5.71 13.95 6.07
C LEU A 70 6.55 15.24 6.18
N TYR A 71 7.45 15.32 7.16
CA TYR A 71 8.20 16.55 7.47
C TYR A 71 9.64 16.58 6.95
N GLY A 72 10.10 15.49 6.35
CA GLY A 72 11.35 15.45 5.61
C GLY A 72 12.57 15.50 6.53
N GLY A 73 13.02 14.34 6.98
CA GLY A 73 14.35 14.20 7.58
C GLY A 73 15.43 14.59 6.58
N THR A 74 16.15 15.68 6.84
CA THR A 74 17.27 16.18 6.01
C THR A 74 18.54 15.34 6.16
N THR A 75 18.46 14.02 6.21
CA THR A 75 19.61 13.19 6.56
C THR A 75 19.72 11.89 5.77
N LEU A 76 19.59 11.95 4.44
CA LEU A 76 20.45 11.14 3.58
C LEU A 76 20.51 11.77 2.17
N PRO A 77 21.68 12.25 1.69
CA PRO A 77 21.83 12.73 0.31
C PRO A 77 21.53 11.65 -0.75
N TYR A 78 21.40 10.39 -0.31
CA TYR A 78 21.04 9.24 -1.15
C TYR A 78 19.52 9.01 -1.28
N LEU A 79 18.70 9.51 -0.35
CA LEU A 79 17.24 9.31 -0.34
C LEU A 79 16.53 9.85 -1.60
N PRO A 80 16.85 11.05 -2.15
CA PRO A 80 16.26 11.48 -3.43
C PRO A 80 16.67 10.58 -4.61
N LEU A 81 17.87 9.98 -4.55
CA LEU A 81 18.36 9.04 -5.56
C LEU A 81 17.62 7.70 -5.43
N LEU A 82 17.41 7.21 -4.21
CA LEU A 82 16.59 6.04 -3.91
C LEU A 82 15.14 6.24 -4.36
N MET A 83 14.52 7.39 -4.06
CA MET A 83 13.15 7.72 -4.50
C MET A 83 13.05 7.73 -6.03
N THR A 84 14.01 8.35 -6.71
CA THR A 84 14.07 8.34 -8.18
C THR A 84 14.22 6.93 -8.72
N PHE A 85 15.07 6.10 -8.11
CA PHE A 85 15.24 4.71 -8.48
C PHE A 85 13.96 3.90 -8.25
N CYS A 86 13.29 4.05 -7.10
CA CYS A 86 12.02 3.38 -6.81
C CYS A 86 10.91 3.81 -7.78
N LEU A 87 10.78 5.10 -8.08
CA LEU A 87 9.79 5.61 -9.04
C LEU A 87 10.05 5.10 -10.46
N LEU A 88 11.32 5.04 -10.88
CA LEU A 88 11.69 4.50 -12.19
C LEU A 88 11.34 3.00 -12.30
N ASN A 89 11.69 2.20 -11.30
CA ASN A 89 11.37 0.78 -11.28
C ASN A 89 9.86 0.53 -11.19
N LEU A 90 9.13 1.33 -10.40
CA LEU A 90 7.67 1.24 -10.29
C LEU A 90 6.99 1.62 -11.62
N GLY A 91 7.45 2.69 -12.27
CA GLY A 91 6.96 3.09 -13.59
C GLY A 91 7.24 2.04 -14.66
N TYR A 92 8.42 1.43 -14.65
CA TYR A 92 8.75 0.31 -15.55
C TYR A 92 7.83 -0.89 -15.33
N LEU A 93 7.59 -1.28 -14.08
CA LEU A 93 6.68 -2.39 -13.73
C LEU A 93 5.22 -2.09 -14.13
N ASP A 94 4.76 -0.85 -14.02
CA ASP A 94 3.38 -0.48 -14.41
C ASP A 94 3.19 -0.54 -15.93
N ILE A 95 4.16 -0.05 -16.71
CA ILE A 95 4.15 -0.14 -18.18
C ILE A 95 4.19 -1.62 -18.61
N TYR A 96 5.04 -2.43 -17.98
CA TYR A 96 5.11 -3.87 -18.28
C TYR A 96 3.80 -4.58 -17.93
N SER A 97 3.20 -4.26 -16.77
CA SER A 97 1.91 -4.80 -16.34
C SER A 97 0.78 -4.48 -17.33
N GLN A 98 0.73 -3.25 -17.85
CA GLN A 98 -0.25 -2.87 -18.88
C GLN A 98 -0.02 -3.60 -20.20
N ALA A 99 1.24 -3.71 -20.64
CA ALA A 99 1.56 -4.44 -21.87
C ALA A 99 1.18 -5.93 -21.79
N VAL A 100 1.38 -6.57 -20.63
CA VAL A 100 0.96 -7.97 -20.41
C VAL A 100 -0.56 -8.09 -20.38
N LYS A 101 -1.27 -7.14 -19.74
CA LYS A 101 -2.74 -7.09 -19.76
C LYS A 101 -3.29 -6.99 -21.18
N ASP A 102 -2.69 -6.17 -22.03
CA ASP A 102 -3.15 -5.98 -23.42
C ASP A 102 -2.85 -7.20 -24.31
N MET A 103 -1.79 -7.96 -24.00
CA MET A 103 -1.39 -9.15 -24.77
C MET A 103 -2.16 -10.42 -24.40
N ASP A 104 -2.50 -10.61 -23.12
CA ASP A 104 -3.11 -11.85 -22.61
C ASP A 104 -4.61 -11.73 -22.24
N ALA A 105 -5.23 -10.54 -22.35
CA ALA A 105 -6.65 -10.35 -22.04
C ALA A 105 -7.58 -10.94 -23.13
N GLY A 106 -7.74 -12.25 -23.11
CA GLY A 106 -8.99 -12.88 -23.56
C GLY A 106 -10.16 -12.53 -22.62
N GLU A 107 -11.41 -12.72 -23.07
CA GLU A 107 -12.65 -12.29 -22.41
C GLU A 107 -12.93 -12.86 -20.99
N ALA A 108 -11.98 -13.58 -20.39
CA ALA A 108 -12.08 -14.17 -19.05
C ALA A 108 -11.00 -13.64 -18.08
N PHE A 109 -10.55 -12.39 -18.21
CA PHE A 109 -9.69 -11.76 -17.20
C PHE A 109 -10.47 -11.50 -15.91
N VAL A 110 -10.12 -12.23 -14.85
CA VAL A 110 -10.68 -12.01 -13.51
C VAL A 110 -9.91 -10.87 -12.85
N PRO A 111 -10.58 -9.80 -12.37
CA PRO A 111 -9.92 -8.68 -11.72
C PRO A 111 -9.06 -9.15 -10.54
N GLY A 112 -7.76 -8.84 -10.56
CA GLY A 112 -6.81 -9.17 -9.49
C GLY A 112 -5.97 -10.43 -9.68
N ASP A 113 -6.20 -11.22 -10.74
CA ASP A 113 -5.32 -12.32 -11.13
C ASP A 113 -4.08 -11.76 -11.85
N CYS A 114 -3.06 -11.47 -11.05
CA CYS A 114 -1.72 -11.26 -11.56
C CYS A 114 -1.01 -12.61 -11.55
N PHE A 115 -0.32 -12.97 -12.63
CA PHE A 115 0.46 -14.20 -12.81
C PHE A 115 1.69 -14.33 -11.86
N TRP A 116 1.64 -13.71 -10.68
CA TRP A 116 2.68 -13.65 -9.67
C TRP A 116 2.23 -14.44 -8.43
N ASP A 117 2.33 -15.77 -8.53
CA ASP A 117 2.19 -16.71 -7.40
C ASP A 117 3.41 -17.64 -7.39
N PRO A 118 4.56 -17.20 -6.84
CA PRO A 118 5.77 -18.03 -6.82
C PRO A 118 5.64 -19.27 -5.93
N LEU A 119 4.65 -19.29 -5.04
CA LEU A 119 4.43 -20.36 -4.06
C LEU A 119 3.31 -21.32 -4.48
N SER A 120 2.73 -21.10 -5.68
CA SER A 120 1.67 -21.89 -6.30
C SER A 120 0.53 -22.29 -5.35
N ILE A 121 0.20 -21.43 -4.38
CA ILE A 121 -0.82 -21.70 -3.36
C ILE A 121 -2.21 -21.78 -4.00
N LEU A 122 -2.43 -21.03 -5.10
CA LEU A 122 -3.69 -21.02 -5.83
C LEU A 122 -3.74 -22.09 -6.93
N VAL A 123 -2.60 -22.65 -7.33
CA VAL A 123 -2.52 -23.68 -8.38
C VAL A 123 -2.92 -25.04 -7.80
N GLY A 124 -4.19 -25.42 -8.00
CA GLY A 124 -4.74 -26.69 -7.52
C GLY A 124 -5.62 -26.58 -6.27
N ALA A 125 -5.86 -25.37 -5.76
CA ALA A 125 -6.80 -25.14 -4.67
C ALA A 125 -8.26 -25.33 -5.16
N PRO A 126 -9.16 -25.87 -4.32
CA PRO A 126 -10.59 -25.90 -4.64
C PRO A 126 -11.11 -24.46 -4.78
N HIS A 127 -12.07 -24.25 -5.68
CA HIS A 127 -12.61 -22.92 -6.00
C HIS A 127 -13.06 -22.14 -4.75
N ASP A 128 -13.58 -22.83 -3.74
CA ASP A 128 -14.01 -22.23 -2.48
C ASP A 128 -12.84 -21.67 -1.64
N ALA A 129 -11.68 -22.35 -1.64
CA ALA A 129 -10.50 -21.89 -0.93
C ALA A 129 -9.86 -20.67 -1.60
N ALA A 130 -9.85 -20.64 -2.93
CA ALA A 130 -9.38 -19.48 -3.70
C ALA A 130 -10.28 -18.25 -3.46
N PHE A 131 -11.59 -18.45 -3.41
CA PHE A 131 -12.53 -17.38 -3.09
C PHE A 131 -12.38 -16.86 -1.66
N GLU A 132 -12.15 -17.74 -0.69
CA GLU A 132 -11.87 -17.34 0.70
C GLU A 132 -10.56 -16.54 0.82
N ALA A 133 -9.50 -16.97 0.12
CA ALA A 133 -8.23 -16.24 0.08
C ALA A 133 -8.41 -14.83 -0.50
N ARG A 134 -9.15 -14.69 -1.62
CA ARG A 134 -9.44 -13.38 -2.22
C ARG A 134 -10.29 -12.49 -1.32
N LYS A 135 -11.25 -13.07 -0.58
CA LYS A 135 -11.99 -12.32 0.46
C LYS A 135 -11.08 -11.76 1.53
N LYS A 136 -10.16 -12.59 2.04
CA LYS A 136 -9.18 -12.16 3.07
C LYS A 136 -8.29 -11.03 2.56
N GLU A 137 -7.85 -11.11 1.31
CA GLU A 137 -7.08 -10.05 0.66
C GLU A 137 -7.84 -8.72 0.63
N VAL A 138 -9.09 -8.71 0.15
CA VAL A 138 -9.91 -7.49 0.06
C VAL A 138 -10.21 -6.93 1.44
N THR A 139 -10.54 -7.77 2.43
CA THR A 139 -10.84 -7.30 3.80
C THR A 139 -9.61 -6.67 4.45
N ASN A 140 -8.43 -7.27 4.28
CA ASN A 140 -7.18 -6.73 4.81
C ASN A 140 -6.75 -5.47 4.05
N GLY A 141 -6.94 -5.43 2.73
CA GLY A 141 -6.68 -4.27 1.90
C GLY A 141 -7.49 -3.04 2.32
N ARG A 142 -8.80 -3.21 2.60
CA ARG A 142 -9.66 -2.14 3.13
C ARG A 142 -9.19 -1.65 4.50
N ALA A 143 -8.87 -2.57 5.41
CA ALA A 143 -8.35 -2.22 6.72
C ALA A 143 -7.03 -1.43 6.61
N ALA A 144 -6.13 -1.84 5.71
CA ALA A 144 -4.86 -1.16 5.48
C ALA A 144 -5.03 0.24 4.90
N MET A 145 -5.98 0.45 3.96
CA MET A 145 -6.27 1.79 3.42
C MET A 145 -6.71 2.76 4.53
N VAL A 146 -7.53 2.30 5.47
CA VAL A 146 -7.94 3.11 6.63
C VAL A 146 -6.78 3.32 7.59
N ALA A 147 -5.92 2.32 7.81
CA ALA A 147 -4.77 2.42 8.69
C ALA A 147 -3.77 3.47 8.20
N VAL A 148 -3.39 3.45 6.92
CA VAL A 148 -2.46 4.44 6.34
C VAL A 148 -3.03 5.86 6.42
N PHE A 149 -4.34 6.01 6.20
CA PHE A 149 -5.00 7.30 6.38
C PHE A 149 -4.95 7.78 7.84
N ALA A 150 -5.19 6.88 8.80
CA ALA A 150 -5.11 7.20 10.23
C ALA A 150 -3.68 7.60 10.63
N PHE A 151 -2.66 6.88 10.14
CA PHE A 151 -1.25 7.18 10.32
C PHE A 151 -0.91 8.59 9.82
N SER A 152 -1.33 8.93 8.60
CA SER A 152 -1.11 10.26 8.02
C SER A 152 -1.78 11.37 8.84
N LEU A 153 -3.01 11.16 9.32
CA LEU A 153 -3.71 12.14 10.16
C LEU A 153 -3.08 12.29 11.55
N GLN A 154 -2.71 11.17 12.19
CA GLN A 154 -2.10 11.18 13.52
C GLN A 154 -0.77 11.94 13.49
N GLU A 155 0.09 11.64 12.53
CA GLU A 155 1.37 12.32 12.34
C GLU A 155 1.16 13.79 11.94
N GLY A 156 0.19 14.08 11.06
CA GLY A 156 -0.12 15.45 10.64
C GLY A 156 -0.62 16.36 11.78
N ILE A 157 -1.24 15.80 12.82
CA ILE A 157 -1.72 16.56 13.99
C ILE A 157 -0.67 16.60 15.10
N THR A 158 -0.03 15.46 15.39
CA THR A 158 0.88 15.34 16.54
C THR A 158 2.30 15.75 16.23
N HIS A 159 2.71 15.67 14.95
CA HIS A 159 4.10 15.85 14.50
C HIS A 159 5.11 14.92 15.19
N ILE A 160 4.63 13.81 15.75
CA ILE A 160 5.43 12.79 16.43
C ILE A 160 5.34 11.51 15.59
N PRO A 161 6.44 10.75 15.44
CA PRO A 161 6.40 9.46 14.75
C PRO A 161 5.44 8.49 15.44
N ILE A 162 4.84 7.60 14.66
CA ILE A 162 3.77 6.71 15.10
C ILE A 162 4.25 5.74 16.19
N VAL A 163 5.51 5.36 16.13
CA VAL A 163 6.17 4.47 17.09
C VAL A 163 6.38 5.16 18.46
N ASP A 164 6.45 6.50 18.52
CA ASP A 164 6.60 7.27 19.78
C ASP A 164 5.28 7.73 20.41
N LEU A 165 4.14 7.41 19.79
CA LEU A 165 2.84 7.72 20.38
C LEU A 165 2.70 7.00 21.73
N PRO A 166 2.29 7.70 22.80
CA PRO A 166 2.28 7.15 24.16
C PRO A 166 1.40 5.90 24.30
N TRP A 167 0.39 5.74 23.45
CA TRP A 167 -0.51 4.57 23.44
C TRP A 167 0.04 3.38 22.63
N ASN A 168 1.04 3.61 21.78
CA ASN A 168 1.64 2.62 20.87
C ASN A 168 3.04 2.16 21.31
N THR A 169 3.65 2.89 22.25
CA THR A 169 4.91 2.51 22.91
C THR A 169 5.01 1.05 23.39
N PRO A 170 3.98 0.40 23.97
CA PRO A 170 4.13 -1.00 24.41
C PRO A 170 4.23 -2.03 23.26
N LEU A 171 3.90 -1.63 22.02
CA LEU A 171 3.91 -2.53 20.87
C LEU A 171 5.28 -2.56 20.16
N PHE A 172 6.04 -1.47 20.22
CA PHE A 172 7.24 -1.28 19.41
C PHE A 172 8.52 -0.98 20.20
N VAL A 173 8.40 -0.66 21.49
CA VAL A 173 9.55 -0.47 22.39
C VAL A 173 9.64 -1.68 23.32
N PRO A 174 10.83 -2.27 23.53
CA PRO A 174 10.98 -3.38 24.46
C PRO A 174 10.56 -2.95 25.87
N ALA A 175 9.89 -3.85 26.59
CA ALA A 175 9.19 -3.52 27.84
C ALA A 175 10.06 -2.86 28.93
N PHE A 176 11.38 -3.02 28.91
CA PHE A 176 12.30 -2.41 29.89
C PHE A 176 12.59 -0.92 29.66
N GLU A 177 12.26 -0.36 28.49
CA GLU A 177 12.41 1.07 28.18
C GLU A 177 11.16 1.88 28.48
N ILE A 178 10.03 1.21 28.75
CA ILE A 178 8.78 1.88 29.12
C ILE A 178 8.97 2.47 30.52
N PRO A 179 8.82 3.79 30.71
CA PRO A 179 9.10 4.44 32.00
C PRO A 179 8.29 3.82 33.14
N ALA A 180 7.02 3.45 32.90
CA ALA A 180 6.16 2.80 33.88
C ALA A 180 6.60 1.37 34.25
N VAL A 181 7.18 0.59 33.32
CA VAL A 181 7.64 -0.78 33.60
C VAL A 181 9.04 -0.75 34.19
N ARG A 182 9.89 0.18 33.73
CA ARG A 182 11.22 0.41 34.28
C ARG A 182 11.16 0.84 35.74
N GLU A 183 10.26 1.75 36.09
CA GLU A 183 10.04 2.16 37.47
C GLU A 183 9.63 0.96 38.36
N VAL A 184 8.74 0.09 37.88
CA VAL A 184 8.34 -1.13 38.60
C VAL A 184 9.49 -2.13 38.72
N LEU A 185 10.31 -2.29 37.67
CA LEU A 185 11.45 -3.22 37.65
C LEU A 185 12.60 -2.71 38.54
N ASP A 186 12.88 -1.42 38.51
CA ASP A 186 13.87 -0.75 39.35
C ASP A 186 13.43 -0.80 40.83
N CYS A 187 12.14 -0.68 41.11
CA CYS A 187 11.55 -0.91 42.43
C CYS A 187 11.63 -2.38 42.88
N ALA A 188 11.41 -3.34 41.99
CA ALA A 188 11.52 -4.77 42.30
C ALA A 188 12.97 -5.24 42.47
N GLY A 189 13.92 -4.57 41.83
CA GLY A 189 15.36 -4.82 41.90
C GLY A 189 16.08 -4.20 43.10
N GLY A 190 15.36 -3.48 43.97
CA GLY A 190 15.91 -2.85 45.19
C GLY A 190 16.36 -1.39 45.04
N GLY A 191 15.95 -0.71 43.97
CA GLY A 191 16.14 0.74 43.78
C GLY A 191 15.13 1.58 44.57
N ILE A 192 15.47 2.86 44.79
CA ILE A 192 14.66 3.82 45.55
C ILE A 192 13.48 4.27 44.67
N CYS A 193 12.26 3.91 45.06
CA CYS A 193 11.02 4.41 44.44
C CYS A 193 10.71 5.81 44.99
N GLY A 194 10.52 6.81 44.13
CA GLY A 194 10.22 8.19 44.51
C GLY A 194 9.32 8.88 43.50
#